data_AF-A0A966SNX4-F1
#
_entry.id   AF-A0A966SNX4-F1
#
_cell.length_a   1.000
_cell.length_b   1.000
_cell.length_c   1.000
_cell.angle_alpha   90.00
_cell.angle_beta   90.00
_cell.angle_gamma   90.00
#
_symmetry.space_group_name_H-M   'P 1'
#
loop_
_entity.id
_entity.type
_entity.pdbx_description
1 polymer ?
#
loop_
_entity_poly.entity_id
_entity_poly.type
_entity_poly.pdbx_seq_one_letter_code
_entity_poly.pdbx_strand_id
1 'polypeptide(L)' 'MTNLLSNAIKFTPDGGRIAVDLGTENGHLCFVVRDTGVGIALEDQSGFSKNFTA' A
#
# COMPACT_ATOMS: atom_id res chain seq x y z
N MET A 1 1.35 -3.21 -9.31
CA MET A 1 2.05 -3.54 -8.04
C MET A 1 3.10 -2.51 -7.62
N THR A 2 3.94 -1.97 -8.52
CA THR A 2 5.01 -1.03 -8.16
C THR A 2 4.53 0.24 -7.42
N ASN A 3 3.35 0.77 -7.77
CA ASN A 3 2.80 2.01 -7.20
C ASN A 3 2.58 1.92 -5.67
N LEU A 4 2.07 0.79 -5.17
CA LEU A 4 1.83 0.63 -3.73
C LEU A 4 3.14 0.59 -2.94
N LEU A 5 4.12 -0.17 -3.41
CA LEU A 5 5.41 -0.29 -2.73
C LEU A 5 6.20 1.03 -2.81
N SER A 6 6.14 1.75 -3.95
CA SER A 6 6.77 3.06 -4.04
C SER A 6 6.13 4.08 -3.11
N ASN A 7 4.82 4.02 -2.91
CA ASN A 7 4.14 4.89 -1.95
C ASN A 7 4.56 4.55 -0.52
N ALA A 8 4.58 3.27 -0.15
CA ALA A 8 5.04 2.84 1.16
C ALA A 8 6.48 3.33 1.45
N ILE A 9 7.40 3.22 0.49
CA ILE A 9 8.78 3.73 0.62
C ILE A 9 8.80 5.25 0.74
N LYS A 10 8.05 5.97 -0.09
CA LYS A 10 8.04 7.43 -0.11
C LYS A 10 7.50 8.04 1.19
N PHE A 11 6.53 7.39 1.83
CA PHE A 11 5.79 7.95 2.95
C PHE A 11 6.17 7.36 4.32
N THR A 12 7.10 6.40 4.36
CA THR A 12 7.66 5.84 5.59
C THR A 12 9.01 6.48 5.90
N PRO A 13 9.14 7.27 6.97
CA PRO A 13 10.41 7.88 7.35
C PRO A 13 11.38 6.86 7.95
N ASP A 14 12.63 7.28 8.15
CA ASP A 14 13.69 6.45 8.75
C ASP A 14 13.26 5.85 10.10
N GLY A 15 13.52 4.57 10.28
CA GLY A 15 13.09 3.80 11.46
C GLY A 15 11.66 3.24 11.37
N GLY A 16 10.89 3.60 10.34
CA GLY A 16 9.61 2.98 10.03
C GLY A 16 9.75 1.58 9.43
N ARG A 17 8.62 0.90 9.25
CA ARG A 17 8.57 -0.48 8.72
C ARG A 17 7.58 -0.58 7.57
N ILE A 18 7.96 -1.38 6.58
CA ILE A 18 7.10 -1.78 5.47
C ILE A 18 7.03 -3.30 5.48
N ALA A 19 5.81 -3.85 5.46
CA ALA A 19 5.54 -5.27 5.37
C ALA A 19 4.79 -5.57 4.07
N VAL A 20 5.15 -6.68 3.44
CA VAL A 20 4.52 -7.17 2.22
C VAL A 20 4.04 -8.59 2.47
N ASP A 21 2.74 -8.79 2.35
CA ASP A 21 2.09 -10.09 2.50
C ASP A 21 1.49 -10.53 1.17
N LEU A 22 1.64 -11.81 0.85
CA LEU A 22 0.96 -12.45 -0.27
C LEU A 22 0.15 -13.63 0.27
N GLY A 23 -1.10 -13.72 -0.11
CA GLY A 23 -1.98 -14.80 0.32
C GLY A 23 -3.12 -15.02 -0.65
N THR A 24 -4.05 -15.87 -0.25
CA THR A 24 -5.27 -16.12 -0.99
C THR A 24 -6.44 -15.96 -0.03
N GLU A 25 -7.40 -15.12 -0.40
CA GLU A 25 -8.61 -14.88 0.39
C GLU A 25 -9.82 -15.02 -0.51
N ASN A 26 -10.81 -15.83 -0.09
CA ASN A 26 -12.01 -16.14 -0.89
C ASN A 26 -11.71 -16.61 -2.33
N GLY A 27 -10.59 -17.33 -2.53
CA GLY A 27 -10.17 -17.80 -3.85
C GLY A 27 -9.48 -16.77 -4.73
N HIS A 28 -9.24 -15.56 -4.23
CA HIS A 28 -8.52 -14.50 -4.94
C HIS A 28 -7.10 -14.34 -4.40
N LEU A 29 -6.14 -14.09 -5.29
CA LEU A 29 -4.79 -13.71 -4.88
C LEU A 29 -4.84 -12.32 -4.24
N CYS A 30 -4.39 -12.23 -3.00
CA CYS A 30 -4.34 -11.00 -2.23
C CYS A 30 -2.88 -10.58 -2.02
N PHE A 31 -2.58 -9.37 -2.44
CA PHE A 31 -1.29 -8.72 -2.23
C PHE A 31 -1.51 -7.52 -1.30
N VAL A 32 -0.87 -7.53 -0.14
CA VAL A 32 -1.05 -6.49 0.89
C VAL A 32 0.29 -5.82 1.14
N VAL A 33 0.29 -4.49 1.11
CA VAL A 33 1.41 -3.66 1.55
C VAL A 33 0.95 -2.88 2.77
N ARG A 34 1.69 -3.00 3.87
CA ARG A 34 1.45 -2.23 5.10
C ARG A 34 2.69 -1.41 5.39
N ASP A 35 2.51 -0.16 5.78
CA ASP A 35 3.58 0.70 6.22
C ASP A 35 3.23 1.44 7.52
N THR A 36 4.25 1.93 8.21
CA THR A 36 4.11 2.75 9.43
C THR A 36 4.38 4.23 9.16
N GLY A 37 4.16 4.66 7.91
CA GLY A 37 4.36 6.04 7.49
C GLY A 37 3.29 6.99 8.02
N VAL A 38 3.30 8.21 7.49
CA VAL A 38 2.37 9.28 7.91
C VAL A 38 0.91 9.00 7.56
N GLY A 39 0.63 7.97 6.75
CA GLY A 39 -0.69 7.62 6.27
C GLY A 39 -1.22 8.58 5.20
N ILE A 40 -2.51 8.45 4.89
CA ILE A 40 -3.23 9.29 3.91
C ILE A 40 -4.42 9.92 4.63
N ALA A 41 -4.54 11.25 4.55
CA ALA A 41 -5.68 11.97 5.10
C ALA A 41 -7.00 11.45 4.51
N LEU A 42 -8.05 11.34 5.31
CA LEU A 42 -9.33 10.74 4.90
C LEU A 42 -9.93 11.39 3.65
N GLU A 43 -9.76 12.71 3.51
CA GLU A 43 -10.17 13.50 2.34
C GLU A 43 -9.46 13.10 1.04
N ASP A 44 -8.20 12.64 1.13
CA ASP A 44 -7.37 12.24 -0.01
C ASP A 44 -7.54 10.75 -0.40
N GLN A 45 -8.20 9.95 0.44
CA GLN A 45 -8.36 8.50 0.20
C GLN A 45 -9.22 8.18 -1.02
N SER A 46 -10.20 9.04 -1.35
CA SER A 46 -11.12 8.83 -2.48
C SER A 46 -10.46 8.85 -3.86
N GLY A 47 -9.33 9.56 -4.01
CA GLY A 47 -8.57 9.68 -5.25
C GLY A 47 -7.34 8.78 -5.35
N PHE A 48 -6.92 8.18 -4.24
CA PHE A 48 -5.71 7.37 -4.15
C PHE A 48 -5.77 6.08 -4.99
N SER A 49 -6.98 5.57 -5.26
CA SER A 49 -7.23 4.35 -6.04
C SER A 49 -7.01 4.48 -7.56
N LYS A 50 -6.26 5.48 -8.05
CA LYS A 50 -6.01 5.61 -9.48
C LYS A 50 -4.72 4.88 -9.89
N ASN A 51 -4.94 3.80 -10.64
CA ASN A 51 -4.01 2.94 -11.37
C ASN A 51 -3.60 1.64 -10.64
N PHE A 52 -4.46 0.64 -10.76
CA PHE A 52 -4.08 -0.77 -10.80
C PHE A 52 -4.24 -1.25 -12.25
N THR A 53 -3.15 -1.31 -13.00
CA THR A 53 -3.13 -2.10 -14.24
C THR A 53 -2.78 -3.53 -13.86
N ALA A 54 -3.67 -4.46 -14.22
CA ALA A 54 -3.46 -5.91 -14.16
C ALA A 54 -2.37 -6.35 -15.14
#